data_AF-A0A0J5P7K1-F1
#
_entry.id   AF-A0A0J5P7K1-F1
#
_cell.length_a   1.000
_cell.length_b   1.000
_cell.length_c   1.000
_cell.angle_alpha   90.00
_cell.angle_beta   90.00
_cell.angle_gamma   90.00
#
_symmetry.space_group_name_H-M   'P 1'
#
loop_
_entity.id
_entity.type
_entity.pdbx_description
1 polymer ?
#
loop_
_entity_poly.entity_id
_entity_poly.type
_entity_poly.pdbx_seq_one_letter_code
_entity_poly.pdbx_strand_id
1 'polypeptide(L)'
;MLFAGQWLDSESGLAYNRFRYYDPETGNYLCLDPIGLLGGNNPYQYTLNSYDWIDPLGLVGNPATATHITYRGFDVKTGKSYIGYASKQGYYISNAQKVLDYRYNSSFERFGGKHPEILYKGYGQEGKDIARGLEQRYFEQAGGLGNTANKQNPVGLNNKRRDIYLEAADKHLKNNGRICGKK
;
A
#
# COMPACT_ATOMS: atom_id res chain seq x y z
N MET A 1 31.04 1.38 -15.29
CA MET A 1 29.62 1.78 -15.30
C MET A 1 29.06 1.42 -13.95
N LEU A 2 28.62 2.41 -13.15
CA LEU A 2 28.02 2.17 -11.83
C LEU A 2 26.51 1.94 -11.96
N PHE A 3 25.90 1.43 -10.88
CA PHE A 3 24.48 1.08 -10.80
C PHE A 3 23.57 2.25 -11.27
N ALA A 4 22.49 1.94 -11.98
CA ALA A 4 21.51 2.88 -12.51
C ALA A 4 22.00 3.93 -13.56
N GLY A 5 23.09 3.67 -14.28
CA GLY A 5 23.50 4.51 -15.43
C GLY A 5 24.27 5.79 -15.06
N GLN A 6 24.89 5.79 -13.88
CA GLN A 6 25.75 6.88 -13.42
C GLN A 6 27.07 6.93 -14.21
N TRP A 7 27.54 8.15 -14.49
CA TRP A 7 28.87 8.39 -15.07
C TRP A 7 29.89 8.55 -13.95
N LEU A 8 30.84 7.62 -13.87
CA LEU A 8 31.95 7.72 -12.92
C LEU A 8 33.01 8.64 -13.50
N ASP A 9 33.33 9.70 -12.77
CA ASP A 9 34.50 10.53 -13.06
C ASP A 9 35.74 9.87 -12.43
N SER A 10 36.64 9.38 -13.27
CA SER A 10 37.83 8.62 -12.84
C SER A 10 38.89 9.47 -12.17
N GLU A 11 38.88 10.79 -12.35
CA GLU A 11 39.86 11.68 -11.72
C GLU A 11 39.47 12.03 -10.28
N SER A 12 38.18 12.09 -9.97
CA SER A 12 37.65 12.46 -8.65
C SER A 12 37.08 11.28 -7.84
N GLY A 13 36.79 10.15 -8.48
CA GLY A 13 36.15 8.99 -7.86
C GLY A 13 34.65 9.16 -7.59
N LEU A 14 34.05 10.28 -8.01
CA LEU A 14 32.65 10.61 -7.79
C LEU A 14 31.75 10.12 -8.93
N ALA A 15 30.51 9.76 -8.61
CA ALA A 15 29.52 9.38 -9.61
C ALA A 15 28.58 10.56 -9.92
N TYR A 16 28.53 10.96 -11.19
CA TYR A 16 27.62 11.99 -11.65
C TYR A 16 26.22 11.42 -11.91
N ASN A 17 25.22 12.03 -11.29
CA ASN A 17 23.82 11.64 -11.42
C ASN A 17 22.98 12.86 -11.80
N ARG A 18 22.98 13.17 -13.11
CA ARG A 18 22.27 14.26 -13.83
C ARG A 18 22.35 15.67 -13.24
N PHE A 19 21.93 15.87 -12.00
CA PHE A 19 21.89 17.18 -11.33
C PHE A 19 22.78 17.23 -10.07
N ARG A 20 23.38 16.11 -9.63
CA ARG A 20 24.18 16.03 -8.41
C ARG A 20 25.38 15.08 -8.55
N TYR A 21 26.42 15.34 -7.76
CA TYR A 21 27.56 14.45 -7.56
C TYR A 21 27.31 13.55 -6.34
N TYR A 22 27.39 12.25 -6.56
CA TYR A 22 27.26 11.19 -5.56
C TYR A 22 28.64 10.66 -5.20
N ASP A 23 28.90 10.54 -3.91
CA ASP A 23 30.11 9.90 -3.41
C ASP A 23 29.79 8.42 -3.08
N PRO A 24 30.34 7.47 -3.86
CA PRO A 24 30.10 6.04 -3.64
C PRO A 24 30.74 5.49 -2.35
N GLU A 25 31.77 6.13 -1.78
CA GLU A 25 32.38 5.67 -0.52
C GLU A 25 31.50 6.00 0.67
N THR A 26 30.91 7.20 0.70
CA THR A 26 30.06 7.66 1.81
C THR A 26 28.58 7.35 1.63
N GLY A 27 28.15 7.01 0.41
CA GLY A 27 26.75 6.68 0.10
C GLY A 27 25.81 7.87 0.07
N ASN A 28 26.32 9.09 -0.05
CA ASN A 28 25.55 10.34 0.00
C ASN A 28 25.84 11.26 -1.19
N TYR A 29 24.93 12.19 -1.46
CA TYR A 29 25.18 13.31 -2.36
C TYR A 29 26.03 14.38 -1.66
N LEU A 30 26.89 15.06 -2.42
CA LEU A 30 27.74 16.14 -1.90
C LEU A 30 27.01 17.48 -1.78
N CYS A 31 25.87 17.63 -2.47
CA CYS A 31 25.04 18.83 -2.46
C CYS A 31 23.62 18.54 -1.98
N LEU A 32 23.03 19.56 -1.34
CA LEU A 32 21.66 19.54 -0.85
C LEU A 32 20.66 19.29 -1.99
N ASP A 33 19.61 18.53 -1.71
CA ASP A 33 18.52 18.32 -2.67
C ASP A 33 17.84 19.66 -3.05
N PRO A 34 17.75 20.01 -4.35
CA PRO A 34 17.07 21.23 -4.81
C PRO A 34 15.60 21.33 -4.40
N ILE A 35 14.94 20.21 -4.11
CA ILE A 35 13.53 20.18 -3.66
C ILE A 35 13.39 20.35 -2.13
N GLY A 36 14.51 20.42 -1.40
CA GLY A 36 14.54 20.62 0.05
C GLY A 36 13.90 19.48 0.84
N LEU A 37 13.29 19.81 1.98
CA LEU A 37 12.65 18.84 2.90
C LEU A 37 11.47 18.07 2.27
N LEU A 38 10.98 18.48 1.10
CA LEU A 38 9.97 17.73 0.35
C LEU A 38 10.53 16.43 -0.25
N GLY A 39 11.86 16.31 -0.37
CA GLY A 39 12.56 15.12 -0.90
C GLY A 39 12.88 14.07 0.17
N GLY A 40 12.64 14.37 1.45
CA GLY A 40 12.93 13.50 2.58
C GLY A 40 13.58 14.24 3.74
N ASN A 41 13.69 13.57 4.89
CA ASN A 41 14.26 14.16 6.11
C ASN A 41 15.78 14.35 6.05
N ASN A 42 16.48 13.64 5.16
CA ASN A 42 17.91 13.81 4.94
C ASN A 42 18.16 14.32 3.51
N PRO A 43 18.54 15.60 3.34
CA PRO A 43 18.70 16.23 2.02
C PRO A 43 19.94 15.74 1.25
N TYR A 44 20.81 14.95 1.87
CA TYR A 44 22.00 14.35 1.26
C TYR A 44 21.81 12.87 0.88
N GLN A 45 20.66 12.28 1.23
CA GLN A 45 20.44 10.84 1.05
C GLN A 45 20.22 10.48 -0.42
N TYR A 46 20.92 9.44 -0.89
CA TYR A 46 20.78 8.94 -2.26
C TYR A 46 19.41 8.30 -2.53
N THR A 47 19.04 7.34 -1.69
CA THR A 47 17.72 6.69 -1.68
C THR A 47 17.45 6.13 -0.28
N LEU A 48 16.18 6.02 0.12
CA LEU A 48 15.78 5.39 1.40
C LEU A 48 16.15 3.90 1.46
N ASN A 49 16.36 3.26 0.30
CA ASN A 49 16.92 1.91 0.15
C ASN A 49 17.42 1.75 -1.30
N SER A 50 18.75 1.69 -1.51
CA SER A 50 19.38 1.64 -2.83
C SER A 50 19.25 0.28 -3.55
N TYR A 51 18.70 -0.75 -2.87
CA TYR A 51 18.62 -2.12 -3.37
C TYR A 51 17.23 -2.48 -3.91
N ASP A 52 16.16 -1.86 -3.40
CA ASP A 52 14.78 -2.34 -3.62
C ASP A 52 13.97 -1.55 -4.66
N TRP A 53 14.44 -0.40 -5.15
CA TRP A 53 13.61 0.49 -5.99
C TRP A 53 14.27 0.78 -7.34
N ILE A 54 14.28 -0.25 -8.19
CA ILE A 54 14.25 -0.04 -9.64
C ILE A 54 12.80 -0.28 -10.06
N ASP A 55 12.12 0.77 -10.56
CA ASP A 55 10.86 0.65 -11.30
C ASP A 55 11.15 0.86 -12.80
N PRO A 56 11.52 -0.20 -13.54
CA PRO A 56 11.85 -0.07 -14.96
C PRO A 56 10.65 0.27 -15.86
N LEU A 57 9.41 0.29 -15.33
CA LEU A 57 8.19 0.48 -16.11
C LEU A 57 7.36 1.72 -15.72
N GLY A 58 7.68 2.38 -14.60
CA GLY A 58 6.93 3.55 -14.11
C GLY A 58 5.49 3.20 -13.68
N LEU A 59 5.22 1.94 -13.36
CA LEU A 59 3.89 1.44 -12.99
C LEU A 59 3.72 1.26 -11.48
N VAL A 60 4.78 1.50 -10.69
CA VAL A 60 4.71 1.50 -9.22
C VAL A 60 3.82 2.66 -8.79
N GLY A 61 2.56 2.34 -8.52
CA GLY A 61 1.58 3.30 -8.00
C GLY A 61 0.28 3.38 -8.80
N ASN A 62 0.18 2.73 -9.97
CA ASN A 62 -1.09 2.68 -10.69
C ASN A 62 -2.03 1.65 -10.02
N PRO A 63 -3.11 2.08 -9.34
CA PRO A 63 -4.09 1.15 -8.79
C PRO A 63 -4.77 0.31 -9.87
N ALA A 64 -4.76 0.73 -11.14
CA ALA A 64 -5.36 -0.03 -12.24
C ALA A 64 -4.65 -1.37 -12.51
N THR A 65 -3.42 -1.58 -12.03
CA THR A 65 -2.63 -2.80 -12.29
C THR A 65 -2.41 -3.66 -11.03
N ALA A 66 -3.18 -3.42 -9.97
CA ALA A 66 -3.03 -4.09 -8.68
C ALA A 66 -4.25 -4.94 -8.29
N THR A 67 -3.98 -5.99 -7.52
CA THR A 67 -5.01 -6.71 -6.77
C THR A 67 -5.26 -5.98 -5.46
N HIS A 68 -6.52 -5.76 -5.14
CA HIS A 68 -7.02 -5.06 -3.96
C HIS A 68 -7.85 -6.02 -3.12
N ILE A 69 -7.60 -6.06 -1.82
CA ILE A 69 -8.33 -6.92 -0.89
C ILE A 69 -8.83 -6.14 0.32
N THR A 70 -9.97 -6.59 0.83
CA THR A 70 -10.49 -6.23 2.15
C THR A 70 -10.46 -7.48 3.00
N TYR A 71 -9.97 -7.36 4.23
CA TYR A 71 -9.83 -8.50 5.13
C TYR A 71 -10.22 -8.12 6.57
N ARG A 72 -10.56 -9.13 7.35
CA ARG A 72 -10.87 -9.02 8.77
C ARG A 72 -10.04 -10.00 9.58
N GLY A 73 -9.38 -9.49 10.61
CA GLY A 73 -8.65 -10.30 11.58
C GLY A 73 -9.12 -10.02 13.00
N PHE A 74 -8.79 -10.93 13.92
CA PHE A 74 -8.95 -10.69 15.35
C PHE A 74 -7.60 -10.28 15.95
N ASP A 75 -7.49 -9.05 16.45
CA ASP A 75 -6.24 -8.52 16.97
C ASP A 75 -6.03 -9.02 18.40
N VAL A 76 -5.01 -9.85 18.61
CA VAL A 76 -4.77 -10.52 19.91
C VAL A 76 -4.34 -9.56 21.00
N LYS A 77 -3.76 -8.41 20.65
CA LYS A 77 -3.30 -7.43 21.63
C LYS A 77 -4.48 -6.63 22.21
N THR A 78 -5.47 -6.36 21.39
CA THR A 78 -6.62 -5.53 21.78
C THR A 78 -7.88 -6.33 22.09
N GLY A 79 -7.95 -7.60 21.68
CA GLY A 79 -9.15 -8.43 21.78
C GLY A 79 -10.30 -7.99 20.88
N LYS A 80 -10.03 -7.16 19.86
CA LYS A 80 -11.04 -6.55 18.98
C LYS A 80 -10.86 -6.98 17.53
N SER A 81 -11.94 -6.87 16.75
CA SER A 81 -11.87 -7.07 15.30
C SER A 81 -11.03 -5.95 14.65
N TYR A 82 -10.15 -6.31 13.73
CA TYR A 82 -9.42 -5.41 12.86
C TYR A 82 -9.92 -5.57 11.43
N ILE A 83 -10.29 -4.48 10.79
CA ILE A 83 -10.69 -4.46 9.38
C ILE A 83 -9.59 -3.73 8.62
N GLY A 84 -9.09 -4.33 7.55
CA GLY A 84 -7.98 -3.77 6.80
C GLY A 84 -8.14 -3.89 5.29
N TYR A 85 -7.44 -2.99 4.61
CA TYR A 85 -7.20 -3.02 3.18
C TYR A 85 -5.73 -3.33 2.90
N ALA A 86 -5.49 -4.12 1.85
CA ALA A 86 -4.15 -4.33 1.30
C ALA A 86 -4.22 -4.41 -0.23
N SER A 87 -3.11 -4.10 -0.88
CA SER A 87 -2.97 -4.23 -2.32
C SER A 87 -1.56 -4.64 -2.72
N LYS A 88 -1.44 -5.30 -3.86
CA LYS A 88 -0.15 -5.66 -4.46
C LYS A 88 -0.22 -5.50 -5.98
N GLN A 89 0.78 -4.85 -6.56
CA GLN A 89 0.94 -4.71 -8.00
C GLN A 89 1.24 -6.06 -8.66
N GLY A 90 0.84 -6.19 -9.92
CA GLY A 90 1.13 -7.36 -10.75
C GLY A 90 0.04 -8.42 -10.73
N TYR A 91 0.16 -9.38 -11.66
CA TYR A 91 -0.82 -10.43 -11.97
C TYR A 91 -0.93 -11.50 -10.87
N TYR A 92 -1.31 -11.09 -9.65
CA TYR A 92 -1.70 -11.98 -8.56
C TYR A 92 -3.22 -12.11 -8.46
N ILE A 93 -3.94 -11.93 -9.56
CA ILE A 93 -5.41 -11.93 -9.64
C ILE A 93 -6.01 -13.20 -9.01
N SER A 94 -5.31 -14.32 -9.02
CA SER A 94 -5.78 -15.57 -8.42
C SER A 94 -5.68 -15.60 -6.90
N ASN A 95 -4.68 -14.98 -6.27
CA ASN A 95 -4.32 -15.30 -4.89
C ASN A 95 -4.30 -14.07 -3.95
N ALA A 96 -5.43 -13.87 -3.24
CA ALA A 96 -5.56 -12.85 -2.21
C ALA A 96 -4.68 -13.13 -0.96
N GLN A 97 -4.36 -14.40 -0.68
CA GLN A 97 -3.50 -14.76 0.44
C GLN A 97 -2.07 -14.20 0.25
N LYS A 98 -1.53 -14.27 -0.98
CA LYS A 98 -0.22 -13.67 -1.31
C LYS A 98 -0.17 -12.15 -1.09
N VAL A 99 -1.32 -11.47 -1.13
CA VAL A 99 -1.40 -10.04 -0.81
C VAL A 99 -1.27 -9.82 0.70
N LEU A 100 -1.90 -10.68 1.51
CA LEU A 100 -1.74 -10.69 2.97
C LEU A 100 -0.33 -11.07 3.40
N ASP A 101 0.24 -12.12 2.80
CA ASP A 101 1.60 -12.57 3.08
C ASP A 101 2.59 -11.44 2.79
N TYR A 102 2.42 -10.72 1.68
CA TYR A 102 3.24 -9.54 1.40
C TYR A 102 3.02 -8.42 2.42
N ARG A 103 1.76 -8.14 2.80
CA ARG A 103 1.42 -7.07 3.75
C ARG A 103 2.01 -7.29 5.15
N TYR A 104 2.06 -8.54 5.58
CA TYR A 104 2.48 -8.94 6.92
C TYR A 104 3.83 -9.66 6.94
N ASN A 105 4.55 -9.69 5.83
CA ASN A 105 5.80 -10.44 5.66
C ASN A 105 5.68 -11.90 6.14
N SER A 106 4.55 -12.54 5.79
CA SER A 106 4.15 -13.89 6.23
C SER A 106 4.06 -14.09 7.75
N SER A 107 4.11 -13.02 8.55
CA SER A 107 3.99 -13.04 10.01
C SER A 107 2.64 -12.52 10.47
N PHE A 108 1.80 -13.42 10.98
CA PHE A 108 0.44 -13.11 11.43
C PHE A 108 0.32 -13.06 12.95
N GLU A 109 1.42 -12.76 13.66
CA GLU A 109 1.46 -12.68 15.13
C GLU A 109 0.41 -11.73 15.70
N ARG A 110 0.14 -10.62 15.00
CA ARG A 110 -0.94 -9.67 15.33
C ARG A 110 -2.31 -10.36 15.47
N PHE A 111 -2.52 -11.44 14.72
CA PHE A 111 -3.75 -12.21 14.68
C PHE A 111 -3.60 -13.59 15.35
N GLY A 112 -2.58 -13.75 16.21
CA GLY A 112 -2.32 -15.00 16.92
C GLY A 112 -1.79 -16.11 16.01
N GLY A 113 -1.05 -15.74 14.95
CA GLY A 113 -0.49 -16.68 13.98
C GLY A 113 -1.52 -17.19 12.95
N LYS A 114 -2.76 -16.70 12.97
CA LYS A 114 -3.81 -17.09 12.02
C LYS A 114 -3.93 -16.09 10.88
N HIS A 115 -4.18 -16.60 9.68
CA HIS A 115 -4.53 -15.74 8.55
C HIS A 115 -5.84 -15.00 8.81
N PRO A 116 -5.89 -13.68 8.57
CA PRO A 116 -7.15 -12.95 8.59
C PRO A 116 -8.04 -13.40 7.43
N GLU A 117 -9.34 -13.34 7.65
CA GLU A 117 -10.37 -13.68 6.66
C GLU A 117 -10.39 -12.65 5.54
N ILE A 118 -10.37 -13.11 4.29
CA ILE A 118 -10.50 -12.24 3.11
C ILE A 118 -12.00 -12.05 2.83
N LEU A 119 -12.48 -10.82 2.96
CA LEU A 119 -13.88 -10.45 2.72
C LEU A 119 -14.14 -10.08 1.26
N TYR A 120 -13.14 -9.51 0.58
CA TYR A 120 -13.26 -9.10 -0.81
C TYR A 120 -11.92 -9.16 -1.53
N LYS A 121 -11.97 -9.46 -2.83
CA LYS A 121 -10.85 -9.38 -3.78
C LYS A 121 -11.34 -8.75 -5.08
N GLY A 122 -10.64 -7.72 -5.54
CA GLY A 122 -10.86 -7.06 -6.82
C GLY A 122 -9.56 -6.72 -7.52
N TYR A 123 -9.61 -6.46 -8.82
CA TYR A 123 -8.46 -6.01 -9.61
C TYR A 123 -8.73 -4.63 -10.19
N GLY A 124 -7.68 -3.82 -10.29
CA GLY A 124 -7.72 -2.51 -10.90
C GLY A 124 -8.45 -1.44 -10.08
N GLN A 125 -8.78 -0.32 -10.74
CA GLN A 125 -9.35 0.85 -10.09
C GLN A 125 -10.72 0.57 -9.47
N GLU A 126 -11.58 -0.19 -10.16
CA GLU A 126 -12.87 -0.61 -9.60
C GLU A 126 -12.68 -1.50 -8.36
N GLY A 127 -11.75 -2.45 -8.42
CA GLY A 127 -11.40 -3.31 -7.28
C GLY A 127 -10.90 -2.50 -6.08
N LYS A 128 -10.11 -1.46 -6.31
CA LYS A 128 -9.68 -0.52 -5.27
C LYS A 128 -10.87 0.19 -4.64
N ASP A 129 -11.76 0.73 -5.48
CA ASP A 129 -12.86 1.55 -5.02
C ASP A 129 -13.81 0.73 -4.12
N ILE A 130 -14.14 -0.49 -4.54
CA ILE A 130 -14.95 -1.43 -3.76
C ILE A 130 -14.21 -1.86 -2.49
N ALA A 131 -12.94 -2.25 -2.57
CA ALA A 131 -12.20 -2.76 -1.41
C ALA A 131 -12.07 -1.70 -0.30
N ARG A 132 -11.79 -0.44 -0.66
CA ARG A 132 -11.68 0.68 0.28
C ARG A 132 -13.03 1.06 0.87
N GLY A 133 -14.09 1.00 0.07
CA GLY A 133 -15.45 1.22 0.55
C GLY A 133 -15.89 0.15 1.54
N LEU A 134 -15.66 -1.12 1.22
CA LEU A 134 -16.01 -2.25 2.08
C LEU A 134 -15.22 -2.23 3.39
N GLU A 135 -13.94 -1.85 3.35
CA GLU A 135 -13.14 -1.64 4.55
C GLU A 135 -13.81 -0.64 5.50
N GLN A 136 -14.31 0.49 4.97
CA GLN A 136 -15.02 1.49 5.76
C GLN A 136 -16.38 0.97 6.27
N ARG A 137 -17.17 0.29 5.42
CA ARG A 137 -18.49 -0.23 5.80
C ARG A 137 -18.41 -1.33 6.85
N TYR A 138 -17.50 -2.29 6.72
CA TYR A 138 -17.30 -3.33 7.71
C TYR A 138 -16.74 -2.77 9.02
N PHE A 139 -15.89 -1.74 8.96
CA PHE A 139 -15.44 -1.03 10.14
C PHE A 139 -16.60 -0.32 10.87
N GLU A 140 -17.48 0.36 10.14
CA GLU A 140 -18.70 0.97 10.70
C GLU A 140 -19.64 -0.07 11.30
N GLN A 141 -19.89 -1.18 10.59
CA GLN A 141 -20.72 -2.29 11.05
C GLN A 141 -20.15 -2.95 12.31
N ALA A 142 -18.82 -3.01 12.45
CA ALA A 142 -18.14 -3.52 13.63
C ALA A 142 -18.14 -2.53 14.81
N GLY A 143 -18.78 -1.36 14.69
CA GLY A 143 -18.90 -0.35 15.76
C GLY A 143 -17.78 0.68 15.79
N GLY A 144 -17.04 0.84 14.69
CA GLY A 144 -16.07 1.93 14.51
C GLY A 144 -14.89 1.90 15.47
N LEU A 145 -14.33 3.07 15.80
CA LEU A 145 -13.12 3.20 16.64
C LEU A 145 -13.29 2.63 18.06
N GLY A 146 -14.51 2.63 18.59
CA GLY A 146 -14.79 2.12 19.92
C GLY A 146 -14.66 0.59 20.02
N ASN A 147 -15.08 -0.12 18.96
CA ASN A 147 -15.25 -1.58 18.98
C ASN A 147 -14.31 -2.34 18.04
N THR A 148 -13.46 -1.64 17.30
CA THR A 148 -12.43 -2.23 16.45
C THR A 148 -11.03 -1.94 16.97
N ALA A 149 -10.04 -2.70 16.49
CA ALA A 149 -8.62 -2.48 16.75
C ALA A 149 -8.01 -1.41 15.83
N ASN A 150 -8.82 -0.79 14.97
CA ASN A 150 -8.39 0.25 14.05
C ASN A 150 -8.13 1.54 14.83
N LYS A 151 -6.94 2.14 14.63
CA LYS A 151 -6.56 3.39 15.31
C LYS A 151 -7.20 4.64 14.69
N GLN A 152 -7.71 4.52 13.46
CA GLN A 152 -8.29 5.61 12.69
C GLN A 152 -9.35 5.08 11.72
N ASN A 153 -10.22 5.98 11.25
CA ASN A 153 -11.17 5.66 10.20
C ASN A 153 -10.44 5.18 8.94
N PRO A 154 -10.74 3.99 8.40
CA PRO A 154 -10.03 3.45 7.25
C PRO A 154 -10.04 4.38 6.04
N VAL A 155 -11.21 4.91 5.70
CA VAL A 155 -11.36 6.03 4.78
C VAL A 155 -11.57 7.27 5.65
N GLY A 156 -10.64 8.24 5.56
CA GLY A 156 -10.76 9.50 6.29
C GLY A 156 -11.95 10.33 5.82
N LEU A 157 -12.47 11.19 6.70
CA LEU A 157 -13.57 12.10 6.36
C LEU A 157 -13.17 13.09 5.25
N ASN A 158 -11.93 13.56 5.25
CA ASN A 158 -11.40 14.51 4.27
C ASN A 158 -10.86 13.85 2.99
N ASN A 159 -11.10 12.55 2.78
CA ASN A 159 -10.64 11.88 1.56
C ASN A 159 -11.50 12.32 0.37
N LYS A 160 -10.89 12.96 -0.64
CA LYS A 160 -11.58 13.44 -1.86
C LYS A 160 -12.35 12.35 -2.62
N ARG A 161 -11.98 11.06 -2.45
CA ARG A 161 -12.62 9.91 -3.08
C ARG A 161 -13.55 9.14 -2.13
N ARG A 162 -13.82 9.66 -0.94
CA ARG A 162 -14.63 8.98 0.10
C ARG A 162 -15.98 8.53 -0.48
N ASP A 163 -16.70 9.43 -1.12
CA ASP A 163 -18.05 9.16 -1.60
C ASP A 163 -18.05 8.07 -2.67
N ILE A 164 -17.07 8.11 -3.59
CA ILE A 164 -16.87 7.08 -4.62
C ILE A 164 -16.66 5.70 -3.97
N TYR A 165 -15.83 5.61 -2.93
CA TYR A 165 -15.59 4.37 -2.22
C TYR A 165 -16.87 3.83 -1.55
N LEU A 166 -17.58 4.71 -0.82
CA LEU A 166 -18.80 4.33 -0.12
C LEU A 166 -19.90 3.87 -1.10
N GLU A 167 -20.09 4.59 -2.19
CA GLU A 167 -21.06 4.25 -3.23
C GLU A 167 -20.71 2.91 -3.91
N ALA A 168 -19.44 2.68 -4.24
CA ALA A 168 -18.96 1.43 -4.83
C ALA A 168 -19.22 0.22 -3.91
N ALA A 169 -18.97 0.37 -2.62
CA ALA A 169 -19.27 -0.66 -1.62
C ALA A 169 -20.77 -0.91 -1.47
N ASP A 170 -21.58 0.13 -1.38
CA ASP A 170 -23.04 -0.01 -1.25
C ASP A 170 -23.64 -0.70 -2.48
N LYS A 171 -23.15 -0.37 -3.68
CA LYS A 171 -23.53 -1.05 -4.92
C LYS A 171 -23.12 -2.52 -4.90
N HIS A 172 -21.91 -2.84 -4.45
CA HIS A 172 -21.43 -4.21 -4.33
C HIS A 172 -22.28 -5.03 -3.35
N LEU A 173 -22.56 -4.50 -2.17
CA LEU A 173 -23.38 -5.15 -1.15
C LEU A 173 -24.83 -5.37 -1.62
N LYS A 174 -25.43 -4.39 -2.31
CA LYS A 174 -26.76 -4.54 -2.92
C LYS A 174 -26.80 -5.61 -4.00
N ASN A 175 -25.76 -5.68 -4.84
CA ASN A 175 -25.67 -6.68 -5.91
C ASN A 175 -25.49 -8.10 -5.35
N ASN A 176 -24.64 -8.29 -4.34
CA ASN A 176 -24.51 -9.58 -3.65
C ASN A 176 -25.79 -9.96 -2.88
N GLY A 177 -26.47 -8.99 -2.26
CA GLY A 177 -27.75 -9.22 -1.56
C GLY A 177 -28.90 -9.63 -2.50
N ARG A 178 -28.90 -9.16 -3.76
CA ARG A 178 -29.89 -9.57 -4.77
C ARG A 178 -29.73 -11.00 -5.28
N ILE A 179 -28.56 -11.61 -5.11
CA ILE A 179 -28.30 -13.00 -5.51
C ILE A 179 -29.00 -13.99 -4.56
N CYS A 180 -29.30 -13.60 -3.31
CA CYS A 180 -30.06 -14.39 -2.34
C CYS A 180 -31.60 -14.19 -2.44
N GLY A 181 -32.07 -13.31 -3.33
CA GLY A 181 -33.49 -12.94 -3.47
C GLY A 181 -34.14 -13.36 -4.78
N LYS A 182 -33.77 -14.52 -5.36
CA LYS A 182 -34.50 -15.08 -6.51
C LYS A 182 -35.33 -16.29 -6.11
N LYS A 183 -36.63 -15.97 -5.93
CA LYS A 183 -37.86 -16.77 -6.06
C LYS A 183 -37.96 -18.09 -5.31
#